data_AF-A0A5K7ZP06-F1
#
_entry.id   AF-A0A5K7ZP06-F1
#
_cell.length_a   1.000
_cell.length_b   1.000
_cell.length_c   1.000
_cell.angle_alpha   90.00
_cell.angle_beta   90.00
_cell.angle_gamma   90.00
#
_symmetry.space_group_name_H-M   'P 1'
#
loop_
_entity.id
_entity.type
_entity.pdbx_description
1 polymer ?
#
loop_
_entity_poly.entity_id
_entity_poly.type
_entity_poly.pdbx_seq_one_letter_code
_entity_poly.pdbx_strand_id
1 'polypeptide(L)'
;MSRKKTEHRVSIEQAIRFAMELHKTGKVDQAEGLYGDILAAVPDQPDALHYLGVLHYQRGRIDEAIRNIHQALRIAPDYVDAHNNLGNIYMEEGRLAEAEACYRKTISLSPDHVGAHSNLASVLRAQERLEEAESVFRQGLRLSKDFFPLHLNLGNLLSQQGRLDEAVTHYFEAVLLDPKQAESKVMLGIALIRLGRTDEAVAHFERWTRDDPDNPEARHLLAACSGRSIPGRASDDYIQLVFDRFADSFDAKLQKLNYRAPQLVAEAVHAARGEADGDLAILDAGCGTGLCGPLLKPFAFRLDGVDLSPGMLKKAAASKIYDCLTESDLTGYIHGHSGVYDVIVAADVLCYFGDLESVFAAVAEAIKPGGRFIFTVERTDEDSTGNNGGYSIIPQGRYTHSEAYIRRIASQKGLTPKVITHDVLRREMGRPVDGLVVTLARA
;
A
#
# COMPACT_ATOMS: atom_id res chain seq x y z
N MET A 1 1.38 -11.95 68.88
CA MET A 1 1.87 -12.37 67.54
C MET A 1 1.55 -11.26 66.54
N SER A 2 2.51 -10.37 66.28
CA SER A 2 2.37 -9.32 65.26
C SER A 2 3.03 -9.82 63.97
N ARG A 3 2.22 -10.15 62.96
CA ARG A 3 2.70 -10.45 61.60
C ARG A 3 3.14 -9.12 60.98
N LYS A 4 4.45 -8.83 60.95
CA LYS A 4 5.02 -7.83 60.04
C LYS A 4 4.64 -8.25 58.62
N LYS A 5 3.68 -7.54 58.00
CA LYS A 5 3.51 -7.56 56.55
C LYS A 5 4.76 -6.93 55.96
N THR A 6 5.63 -7.74 55.40
CA THR A 6 6.76 -7.29 54.59
C THR A 6 6.17 -6.68 53.32
N GLU A 7 5.95 -5.38 53.28
CA GLU A 7 5.67 -4.67 52.02
C GLU A 7 6.89 -4.85 51.12
N HIS A 8 6.79 -5.73 50.13
CA HIS A 8 7.75 -5.80 49.04
C HIS A 8 7.56 -4.55 48.18
N ARG A 9 8.33 -3.50 48.47
CA ARG A 9 8.42 -2.32 47.60
C ARG A 9 9.11 -2.75 46.32
N VAL A 10 8.35 -2.76 45.23
CA VAL A 10 8.88 -2.96 43.87
C VAL A 10 9.82 -1.78 43.56
N SER A 11 11.04 -2.05 43.09
CA SER A 11 11.94 -0.99 42.67
C SER A 11 11.45 -0.35 41.37
N ILE A 12 11.85 0.90 41.09
CA ILE A 12 11.51 1.58 39.83
C ILE A 12 11.97 0.75 38.62
N GLU A 13 13.16 0.15 38.68
CA GLU A 13 13.67 -0.74 37.63
C GLU A 13 12.77 -1.97 37.40
N GLN A 14 12.26 -2.58 38.47
CA GLN A 14 11.34 -3.72 38.39
C GLN A 14 9.98 -3.29 37.81
N ALA A 15 9.49 -2.10 38.18
CA ALA A 15 8.27 -1.53 37.66
C ALA A 15 8.39 -1.25 36.15
N ILE A 16 9.50 -0.67 35.70
CA ILE A 16 9.77 -0.40 34.28
C ILE A 16 9.81 -1.70 33.48
N ARG A 17 10.56 -2.70 33.96
CA ARG A 17 10.62 -4.01 33.29
C ARG A 17 9.24 -4.65 33.16
N PHE A 18 8.41 -4.53 34.19
CA PHE A 18 7.05 -5.03 34.15
C PHE A 18 6.18 -4.24 33.16
N ALA A 19 6.28 -2.90 33.13
CA ALA A 19 5.60 -2.05 32.16
C ALA A 19 5.98 -2.41 30.72
N MET A 20 7.26 -2.63 30.45
CA MET A 20 7.76 -3.07 29.14
C MET A 20 7.19 -4.44 28.73
N GLU A 21 7.07 -5.37 29.66
CA GLU A 21 6.49 -6.69 29.37
C GLU A 21 4.99 -6.60 29.09
N LEU A 22 4.26 -5.76 29.85
CA LEU A 22 2.86 -5.46 29.55
C LEU A 22 2.72 -4.83 28.15
N HIS A 23 3.60 -3.90 27.81
CA HIS A 23 3.62 -3.23 26.51
C HIS A 23 3.87 -4.25 25.39
N LYS A 24 4.90 -5.09 25.55
CA LYS A 24 5.28 -6.15 24.59
C LYS A 24 4.18 -7.21 24.42
N THR A 25 3.44 -7.53 25.47
CA THR A 25 2.33 -8.51 25.43
C THR A 25 1.00 -7.91 25.00
N GLY A 26 0.99 -6.66 24.55
CA GLY A 26 -0.21 -5.98 24.02
C GLY A 26 -1.19 -5.50 25.09
N LYS A 27 -0.83 -5.54 26.38
CA LYS A 27 -1.62 -4.97 27.48
C LYS A 27 -1.37 -3.46 27.59
N VAL A 28 -1.64 -2.75 26.49
CA VAL A 28 -1.25 -1.35 26.26
C VAL A 28 -1.80 -0.41 27.33
N ASP A 29 -3.08 -0.54 27.71
CA ASP A 29 -3.67 0.34 28.74
C ASP A 29 -3.01 0.16 30.12
N GLN A 30 -2.63 -1.07 30.46
CA GLN A 30 -1.95 -1.35 31.73
C GLN A 30 -0.51 -0.84 31.71
N ALA A 31 0.18 -1.00 30.58
CA ALA A 31 1.52 -0.48 30.39
C ALA A 31 1.55 1.05 30.49
N GLU A 32 0.62 1.73 29.81
CA GLU A 32 0.49 3.19 29.85
C GLU A 32 0.24 3.70 31.27
N GLY A 33 -0.70 3.08 31.99
CA GLY A 33 -0.97 3.43 33.38
C GLY A 33 0.26 3.28 34.27
N LEU A 34 1.00 2.17 34.10
CA LEU A 34 2.20 1.91 34.90
C LEU A 34 3.35 2.86 34.57
N TYR A 35 3.56 3.21 33.30
CA TYR A 35 4.52 4.27 32.94
C TYR A 35 4.12 5.62 33.56
N GLY A 36 2.83 5.96 33.55
CA GLY A 36 2.30 7.15 34.22
C GLY A 36 2.56 7.15 35.73
N ASP A 37 2.31 6.03 36.41
CA ASP A 37 2.58 5.87 37.85
C ASP A 37 4.08 6.01 38.17
N ILE A 38 4.96 5.45 37.33
CA ILE A 38 6.41 5.60 37.45
C ILE A 38 6.80 7.08 37.34
N LEU A 39 6.26 7.80 36.34
CA LEU A 39 6.56 9.21 36.12
C LEU A 39 5.95 10.13 37.18
N ALA A 40 4.83 9.74 37.81
CA ALA A 40 4.30 10.45 38.96
C ALA A 40 5.24 10.36 40.18
N ALA A 41 5.91 9.22 40.36
CA ALA A 41 6.89 9.02 41.43
C ALA A 41 8.29 9.59 41.09
N VAL A 42 8.72 9.48 39.83
CA VAL A 42 10.00 9.94 39.31
C VAL A 42 9.79 10.59 37.93
N PRO A 43 9.51 11.91 37.89
CA PRO A 43 9.16 12.62 36.65
C PRO A 43 10.22 12.58 35.54
N ASP A 44 11.49 12.47 35.92
CA ASP A 44 12.63 12.46 35.00
C ASP A 44 13.24 11.06 34.84
N GLN A 45 12.41 10.01 34.88
CA GLN A 45 12.88 8.66 34.59
C GLN A 45 12.93 8.45 33.05
N PRO A 46 14.12 8.28 32.44
CA PRO A 46 14.28 8.32 30.98
C PRO A 46 13.65 7.13 30.24
N ASP A 47 13.68 5.92 30.79
CA ASP A 47 13.10 4.72 30.17
C ASP A 47 11.57 4.81 30.12
N ALA A 48 10.94 5.24 31.21
CA ALA A 48 9.49 5.41 31.30
C ALA A 48 9.01 6.50 30.36
N LEU A 49 9.74 7.62 30.24
CA LEU A 49 9.47 8.65 29.23
C LEU A 49 9.62 8.10 27.80
N HIS A 50 10.72 7.38 27.51
CA HIS A 50 10.95 6.79 26.20
C HIS A 50 9.86 5.79 25.80
N TYR A 51 9.60 4.79 26.64
CA TYR A 51 8.63 3.74 26.33
C TYR A 51 7.19 4.26 26.34
N LEU A 52 6.84 5.21 27.22
CA LEU A 52 5.54 5.89 27.15
C LEU A 52 5.42 6.66 25.83
N GLY A 53 6.50 7.30 25.37
CA GLY A 53 6.52 7.94 24.06
C GLY A 53 6.29 6.96 22.91
N VAL A 54 6.98 5.80 22.91
CA VAL A 54 6.74 4.72 21.94
C VAL A 54 5.29 4.23 21.99
N LEU A 55 4.71 4.11 23.18
CA LEU A 55 3.31 3.70 23.36
C LEU A 55 2.34 4.75 22.82
N HIS A 56 2.56 6.03 23.12
CA HIS A 56 1.75 7.12 22.57
C HIS A 56 1.79 7.13 21.04
N TYR A 57 2.96 6.87 20.46
CA TYR A 57 3.11 6.73 19.02
C TYR A 57 2.21 5.61 18.45
N GLN A 58 2.24 4.43 19.06
CA GLN A 58 1.38 3.30 18.67
C GLN A 58 -0.12 3.59 18.79
N ARG A 59 -0.51 4.56 19.63
CA ARG A 59 -1.91 5.04 19.76
C ARG A 59 -2.22 6.26 18.90
N GLY A 60 -1.32 6.66 18.00
CA GLY A 60 -1.49 7.83 17.12
C GLY A 60 -1.34 9.19 17.82
N ARG A 61 -0.89 9.22 19.08
CA ARG A 61 -0.62 10.47 19.83
C ARG A 61 0.81 10.94 19.57
N ILE A 62 1.05 11.33 18.32
CA ILE A 62 2.39 11.63 17.78
C ILE A 62 3.07 12.78 18.56
N ASP A 63 2.35 13.87 18.83
CA ASP A 63 2.91 15.02 19.54
C ASP A 63 3.33 14.68 20.98
N GLU A 64 2.54 13.85 21.67
CA GLU A 64 2.88 13.35 23.01
C GLU A 64 4.09 12.42 22.95
N ALA A 65 4.15 11.55 21.94
CA ALA A 65 5.27 10.65 21.71
C ALA A 65 6.60 11.41 21.55
N ILE A 66 6.61 12.39 20.66
CA ILE A 66 7.79 13.22 20.37
C ILE A 66 8.22 13.98 21.62
N ARG A 67 7.28 14.60 22.36
CA ARG A 67 7.59 15.34 23.59
C ARG A 67 8.24 14.43 24.66
N ASN A 68 7.67 13.26 24.90
CA ASN A 68 8.17 12.34 25.91
C ASN A 68 9.57 11.83 25.56
N ILE A 69 9.81 11.44 24.30
CA ILE A 69 11.13 10.96 23.86
C ILE A 69 12.17 12.09 23.90
N HIS A 70 11.80 13.33 23.53
CA HIS A 70 12.69 14.48 23.71
C HIS A 70 13.04 14.73 25.18
N GLN A 71 12.08 14.58 26.10
CA GLN A 71 12.38 14.69 27.53
C GLN A 71 13.34 13.59 27.98
N ALA A 72 13.13 12.35 27.55
CA ALA A 72 14.07 11.26 27.81
C ALA A 72 15.48 11.59 27.31
N LEU A 73 15.61 12.13 26.09
CA LEU A 73 16.89 12.52 25.49
C LEU A 73 17.53 13.76 26.15
N ARG A 74 16.76 14.66 26.75
CA ARG A 74 17.32 15.76 27.57
C ARG A 74 17.97 15.23 28.84
N ILE A 75 17.43 14.15 29.41
CA ILE A 75 17.93 13.53 30.64
C ILE A 75 19.09 12.58 30.34
N ALA A 76 18.97 11.78 29.28
CA ALA A 76 19.97 10.82 28.80
C ALA A 76 20.30 11.07 27.32
N PRO A 77 21.23 12.00 27.00
CA PRO A 77 21.53 12.41 25.63
C PRO A 77 22.16 11.33 24.74
N ASP A 78 22.72 10.28 25.36
CA ASP A 78 23.35 9.12 24.73
C ASP A 78 22.42 7.90 24.64
N TYR A 79 21.12 8.06 24.93
CA TYR A 79 20.14 6.97 24.85
C TYR A 79 19.88 6.55 23.39
N VAL A 80 20.63 5.54 22.94
CA VAL A 80 20.66 5.05 21.55
C VAL A 80 19.27 4.67 21.02
N ASP A 81 18.51 3.87 21.78
CA ASP A 81 17.17 3.41 21.38
C ASP A 81 16.16 4.56 21.26
N ALA A 82 16.32 5.60 22.09
CA ALA A 82 15.46 6.78 22.05
C ALA A 82 15.72 7.62 20.78
N HIS A 83 16.98 7.81 20.39
CA HIS A 83 17.31 8.44 19.10
C HIS A 83 16.78 7.63 17.92
N ASN A 84 16.98 6.30 17.92
CA ASN A 84 16.51 5.46 16.83
C ASN A 84 14.97 5.49 16.70
N ASN A 85 14.24 5.36 17.81
CA ASN A 85 12.78 5.39 17.80
C ASN A 85 12.23 6.77 17.43
N LEU A 86 12.85 7.86 17.90
CA LEU A 86 12.48 9.20 17.47
C LEU A 86 12.70 9.39 15.96
N GLY A 87 13.79 8.84 15.42
CA GLY A 87 14.04 8.82 13.98
C GLY A 87 12.95 8.09 13.19
N ASN A 88 12.48 6.94 13.69
CA ASN A 88 11.37 6.20 13.07
C ASN A 88 10.07 7.01 13.05
N ILE A 89 9.74 7.67 14.17
CA ILE A 89 8.57 8.55 14.25
C ILE A 89 8.68 9.68 13.22
N TYR A 90 9.84 10.34 13.12
CA TYR A 90 10.03 11.38 12.11
C TYR A 90 9.98 10.87 10.68
N MET A 91 10.48 9.67 10.41
CA MET A 91 10.40 9.05 9.10
C MET A 91 8.94 8.82 8.68
N GLU A 92 8.11 8.30 9.58
CA GLU A 92 6.69 8.05 9.32
C GLU A 92 5.88 9.35 9.16
N GLU A 93 6.26 10.41 9.88
CA GLU A 93 5.71 11.77 9.71
C GLU A 93 6.25 12.52 8.48
N GLY A 94 7.12 11.91 7.67
CA GLY A 94 7.72 12.55 6.49
C GLY A 94 8.75 13.64 6.81
N ARG A 95 9.17 13.76 8.08
CA ARG A 95 10.18 14.70 8.59
C ARG A 95 11.59 14.16 8.37
N LEU A 96 11.96 14.06 7.09
CA LEU A 96 13.15 13.32 6.65
C LEU A 96 14.47 13.89 7.21
N ALA A 97 14.59 15.21 7.37
CA ALA A 97 15.80 15.83 7.88
C ALA A 97 16.01 15.51 9.37
N GLU A 98 14.95 15.55 10.17
CA GLU A 98 15.02 15.17 11.58
C GLU A 98 15.26 13.67 11.76
N ALA A 99 14.63 12.83 10.94
CA ALA A 99 14.89 11.39 10.94
C ALA A 99 16.36 11.06 10.65
N GLU A 100 16.95 11.69 9.63
CA GLU A 100 18.38 11.55 9.31
C GLU A 100 19.27 11.94 10.50
N ALA A 101 19.00 13.09 11.13
CA ALA A 101 19.77 13.55 12.27
C ALA A 101 19.74 12.54 13.43
N CYS A 102 18.57 11.99 13.73
CA CYS A 102 18.39 10.94 14.73
C CYS A 102 19.20 9.68 14.40
N TYR A 103 19.10 9.14 13.18
CA TYR A 103 19.83 7.92 12.82
C TYR A 103 21.35 8.12 12.77
N ARG A 104 21.83 9.27 12.29
CA ARG A 104 23.26 9.61 12.37
C ARG A 104 23.72 9.70 13.82
N LYS A 105 22.90 10.25 14.71
CA LYS A 105 23.20 10.29 16.16
C LYS A 105 23.26 8.87 16.73
N THR A 106 22.31 7.99 16.41
CA THR A 106 22.34 6.56 16.79
C THR A 106 23.63 5.89 16.33
N ILE A 107 24.03 6.05 15.07
CA ILE A 107 25.28 5.48 14.52
C ILE A 107 26.52 6.08 15.19
N SER A 108 26.51 7.36 15.54
CA SER A 108 27.65 7.98 16.25
C SER A 108 27.85 7.42 17.65
N LEU A 109 26.76 7.01 18.32
CA LEU A 109 26.77 6.43 19.67
C LEU A 109 27.02 4.92 19.64
N SER A 110 26.50 4.23 18.62
CA SER A 110 26.66 2.78 18.40
C SER A 110 26.93 2.54 16.90
N PRO A 111 28.20 2.58 16.48
CA PRO A 111 28.59 2.42 15.07
C PRO A 111 28.19 1.09 14.44
N ASP A 112 27.99 0.06 15.26
CA ASP A 112 27.58 -1.30 14.93
C ASP A 112 26.05 -1.51 14.91
N HIS A 113 25.25 -0.47 15.16
CA HIS A 113 23.79 -0.55 15.16
C HIS A 113 23.22 -0.74 13.74
N VAL A 114 23.17 -1.99 13.27
CA VAL A 114 22.78 -2.38 11.90
C VAL A 114 21.42 -1.80 11.48
N GLY A 115 20.42 -1.82 12.38
CA GLY A 115 19.10 -1.25 12.11
C GLY A 115 19.15 0.25 11.79
N ALA A 116 20.09 1.00 12.39
CA ALA A 116 20.21 2.44 12.17
C ALA A 116 20.87 2.74 10.82
N HIS A 117 21.79 1.89 10.36
CA HIS A 117 22.31 1.96 8.98
C HIS A 117 21.19 1.70 7.97
N SER A 118 20.36 0.68 8.18
CA SER A 118 19.22 0.41 7.29
C SER A 118 18.24 1.58 7.23
N ASN A 119 17.93 2.17 8.39
CA ASN A 119 17.02 3.31 8.50
C ASN A 119 17.62 4.60 7.90
N LEU A 120 18.89 4.90 8.18
CA LEU A 120 19.61 6.03 7.58
C LEU A 120 19.63 5.91 6.04
N ALA A 121 19.96 4.74 5.51
CA ALA A 121 19.95 4.54 4.07
C ALA A 121 18.54 4.70 3.46
N SER A 122 17.51 4.29 4.19
CA SER A 122 16.11 4.43 3.75
C SER A 122 15.65 5.89 3.71
N VAL A 123 16.03 6.71 4.70
CA VAL A 123 15.73 8.16 4.68
C VAL A 123 16.53 8.88 3.60
N LEU A 124 17.80 8.52 3.38
CA LEU A 124 18.62 9.08 2.30
C LEU A 124 18.02 8.75 0.92
N ARG A 125 17.52 7.52 0.73
CA ARG A 125 16.79 7.15 -0.48
C ARG A 125 15.53 8.00 -0.65
N ALA A 126 14.76 8.22 0.42
CA ALA A 126 13.55 9.06 0.36
C ALA A 126 13.85 10.55 0.06
N GLN A 127 15.06 11.01 0.34
CA GLN A 127 15.59 12.32 -0.03
C GLN A 127 16.24 12.34 -1.43
N GLU A 128 16.13 11.26 -2.23
CA GLU A 128 16.77 11.10 -3.54
C GLU A 128 18.32 11.17 -3.53
N ARG A 129 18.95 10.94 -2.37
CA ARG A 129 20.43 10.85 -2.22
C ARG A 129 20.88 9.40 -2.42
N LEU A 130 20.69 8.90 -3.63
CA LEU A 130 20.75 7.46 -3.94
C LEU A 130 22.16 6.85 -3.74
N GLU A 131 23.22 7.55 -4.11
CA GLU A 131 24.60 7.06 -3.99
C GLU A 131 25.01 6.94 -2.51
N GLU A 132 24.61 7.90 -1.69
CA GLU A 132 24.89 7.88 -0.27
C GLU A 132 24.07 6.78 0.44
N ALA A 133 22.80 6.63 0.07
CA ALA A 133 21.95 5.55 0.55
C ALA A 133 22.58 4.17 0.26
N GLU A 134 23.06 3.94 -0.97
CA GLU A 134 23.74 2.69 -1.32
C GLU A 134 24.99 2.45 -0.46
N SER A 135 25.82 3.49 -0.28
CA SER A 135 27.04 3.39 0.54
C SER A 135 26.71 2.95 1.98
N VAL A 136 25.67 3.55 2.58
CA VAL A 136 25.21 3.21 3.93
C VAL A 136 24.60 1.81 3.98
N PHE A 137 23.79 1.39 3.00
CA PHE A 137 23.29 0.01 2.92
C PHE A 137 24.44 -1.00 2.88
N ARG A 138 25.45 -0.77 2.03
CA ARG A 138 26.63 -1.64 1.92
C ARG A 138 27.48 -1.62 3.19
N GLN A 139 27.52 -0.51 3.93
CA GLN A 139 28.14 -0.46 5.26
C GLN A 139 27.39 -1.34 6.26
N GLY A 140 26.06 -1.25 6.31
CA GLY A 140 25.24 -2.13 7.13
C GLY A 140 25.51 -3.61 6.84
N LEU A 141 25.63 -3.99 5.56
CA LEU A 141 25.91 -5.37 5.15
C LEU A 141 27.32 -5.85 5.53
N ARG A 142 28.31 -4.93 5.64
CA ARG A 142 29.62 -5.27 6.19
C ARG A 142 29.57 -5.58 7.69
N LEU A 143 28.64 -4.96 8.42
CA LEU A 143 28.42 -5.22 9.85
C LEU A 143 27.63 -6.50 10.07
N SER A 144 26.57 -6.72 9.29
CA SER A 144 25.76 -7.93 9.34
C SER A 144 25.21 -8.28 7.96
N LYS A 145 25.81 -9.32 7.36
CA LYS A 145 25.36 -9.89 6.09
C LYS A 145 23.99 -10.56 6.19
N ASP A 146 23.61 -11.07 7.37
CA ASP A 146 22.38 -11.86 7.54
C ASP A 146 21.20 -11.01 8.04
N PHE A 147 21.30 -9.68 7.94
CA PHE A 147 20.24 -8.77 8.37
C PHE A 147 19.27 -8.48 7.22
N PHE A 148 18.17 -9.24 7.21
CA PHE A 148 17.13 -9.25 6.19
C PHE A 148 16.75 -7.84 5.63
N PRO A 149 16.44 -6.81 6.46
CA PRO A 149 15.99 -5.52 5.93
C PRO A 149 17.00 -4.81 5.03
N LEU A 150 18.31 -5.04 5.21
CA LEU A 150 19.32 -4.43 4.34
C LEU A 150 19.28 -5.02 2.93
N HIS A 151 19.09 -6.33 2.79
CA HIS A 151 18.99 -6.99 1.49
C HIS A 151 17.73 -6.54 0.74
N LEU A 152 16.57 -6.55 1.39
CA LEU A 152 15.32 -6.09 0.78
C LEU A 152 15.43 -4.62 0.33
N ASN A 153 15.89 -3.72 1.22
CA ASN A 153 15.92 -2.29 0.91
C ASN A 153 16.99 -1.90 -0.11
N LEU A 154 18.16 -2.56 -0.10
CA LEU A 154 19.18 -2.37 -1.12
C LEU A 154 18.72 -2.91 -2.48
N GLY A 155 18.06 -4.07 -2.52
CA GLY A 155 17.43 -4.58 -3.74
C GLY A 155 16.42 -3.59 -4.33
N ASN A 156 15.58 -2.99 -3.48
CA ASN A 156 14.63 -1.94 -3.87
C ASN A 156 15.33 -0.71 -4.46
N LEU A 157 16.40 -0.23 -3.82
CA LEU A 157 17.20 0.90 -4.33
C LEU A 157 17.84 0.59 -5.69
N LEU A 158 18.46 -0.58 -5.83
CA LEU A 158 19.11 -1.01 -7.07
C LEU A 158 18.10 -1.18 -8.21
N SER A 159 16.91 -1.70 -7.90
CA SER A 159 15.81 -1.81 -8.85
C SER A 159 15.32 -0.45 -9.34
N GLN A 160 15.28 0.56 -8.46
CA GLN A 160 14.96 1.96 -8.79
C GLN A 160 16.01 2.56 -9.74
N GLN A 161 17.29 2.24 -9.54
CA GLN A 161 18.38 2.64 -10.42
C GLN A 161 18.48 1.81 -11.72
N GLY A 162 17.60 0.81 -11.92
CA GLY A 162 17.63 -0.07 -13.09
C GLY A 162 18.74 -1.13 -13.07
N ARG A 163 19.47 -1.27 -11.96
CA ARG A 163 20.54 -2.28 -11.75
C ARG A 163 19.92 -3.62 -11.33
N LEU A 164 19.15 -4.20 -12.24
CA LEU A 164 18.27 -5.32 -11.93
C LEU A 164 19.02 -6.62 -11.58
N ASP A 165 20.17 -6.90 -12.18
CA ASP A 165 20.96 -8.08 -11.83
C ASP A 165 21.42 -8.07 -10.37
N GLU A 166 21.93 -6.93 -9.89
CA GLU A 166 22.30 -6.77 -8.47
C GLU A 166 21.06 -6.82 -7.56
N ALA A 167 19.95 -6.23 -7.99
CA ALA A 167 18.70 -6.30 -7.24
C ALA A 167 18.23 -7.74 -7.06
N VAL A 168 18.29 -8.57 -8.11
CA VAL A 168 17.98 -10.01 -8.04
C VAL A 168 18.85 -10.72 -7.01
N THR A 169 20.16 -10.45 -6.97
CA THR A 169 21.04 -11.03 -5.95
C THR A 169 20.57 -10.67 -4.54
N HIS A 170 20.26 -9.40 -4.28
CA HIS A 170 19.83 -8.99 -2.95
C HIS A 170 18.43 -9.51 -2.58
N TYR A 171 17.48 -9.57 -3.51
CA TYR A 171 16.17 -10.18 -3.25
C TYR A 171 16.28 -11.69 -3.02
N PHE A 172 17.17 -12.38 -3.72
CA PHE A 172 17.41 -13.80 -3.49
C PHE A 172 17.93 -14.06 -2.07
N GLU A 173 18.91 -13.29 -1.61
CA GLU A 173 19.38 -13.36 -0.22
C GLU A 173 18.26 -13.04 0.78
N ALA A 174 17.42 -12.03 0.50
CA ALA A 174 16.26 -11.72 1.35
C ALA A 174 15.29 -12.91 1.46
N VAL A 175 15.01 -13.60 0.34
CA VAL A 175 14.19 -14.83 0.33
C VAL A 175 14.83 -15.97 1.12
N LEU A 176 16.17 -16.09 1.11
CA LEU A 176 16.87 -17.10 1.90
C LEU A 176 16.81 -16.80 3.42
N LEU A 177 16.96 -15.53 3.79
CA LEU A 177 16.94 -15.09 5.18
C LEU A 177 15.55 -15.18 5.82
N ASP A 178 14.49 -14.87 5.07
CA ASP A 178 13.11 -15.07 5.50
C ASP A 178 12.24 -15.70 4.40
N PRO A 179 12.22 -17.05 4.31
CA PRO A 179 11.42 -17.76 3.31
C PRO A 179 9.91 -17.63 3.49
N LYS A 180 9.42 -17.11 4.62
CA LYS A 180 7.98 -16.94 4.86
C LYS A 180 7.48 -15.58 4.41
N GLN A 181 8.35 -14.59 4.31
CA GLN A 181 7.96 -13.27 3.85
C GLN A 181 7.64 -13.25 2.35
N ALA A 182 6.40 -12.88 2.00
CA ALA A 182 5.93 -12.80 0.62
C ALA A 182 6.61 -11.68 -0.19
N GLU A 183 6.87 -10.50 0.41
CA GLU A 183 7.35 -9.32 -0.31
C GLU A 183 8.65 -9.59 -1.08
N SER A 184 9.64 -10.20 -0.43
CA SER A 184 10.92 -10.54 -1.07
C SER A 184 10.74 -11.52 -2.25
N LYS A 185 9.78 -12.44 -2.17
CA LYS A 185 9.48 -13.37 -3.27
C LYS A 185 8.84 -12.65 -4.45
N VAL A 186 7.93 -11.72 -4.19
CA VAL A 186 7.31 -10.89 -5.24
C VAL A 186 8.37 -10.02 -5.92
N MET A 187 9.21 -9.34 -5.13
CA MET A 187 10.27 -8.48 -5.66
C MET A 187 11.28 -9.24 -6.51
N LEU A 188 11.68 -10.45 -6.08
CA LEU A 188 12.57 -11.32 -6.86
C LEU A 188 11.93 -11.71 -8.20
N GLY A 189 10.69 -12.19 -8.19
CA GLY A 189 9.99 -12.60 -9.42
C GLY A 189 9.79 -11.44 -10.40
N ILE A 190 9.38 -10.27 -9.91
CA ILE A 190 9.24 -9.06 -10.75
C ILE A 190 10.58 -8.63 -11.33
N ALA A 191 11.66 -8.69 -10.55
CA ALA A 191 13.00 -8.34 -11.04
C ALA A 191 13.50 -9.31 -12.12
N LEU A 192 13.26 -10.63 -11.95
CA LEU A 192 13.58 -11.65 -12.95
C LEU A 192 12.80 -11.44 -14.26
N ILE A 193 11.50 -11.17 -14.17
CA ILE A 193 10.65 -10.80 -15.32
C ILE A 193 11.23 -9.59 -16.06
N ARG A 194 11.61 -8.53 -15.34
CA ARG A 194 12.14 -7.30 -15.94
C ARG A 194 13.50 -7.50 -16.62
N LEU A 195 14.27 -8.52 -16.21
CA LEU A 195 15.49 -8.95 -16.88
C LEU A 195 15.24 -9.87 -18.09
N GLY A 196 13.99 -10.25 -18.37
CA GLY A 196 13.65 -11.25 -19.38
C GLY A 196 13.95 -12.69 -18.96
N ARG A 197 14.28 -12.92 -17.68
CA ARG A 197 14.56 -14.23 -17.09
C ARG A 197 13.25 -14.91 -16.64
N THR A 198 12.28 -14.99 -17.56
CA THR A 198 10.91 -15.44 -17.28
C THR A 198 10.86 -16.88 -16.78
N ASP A 199 11.67 -17.78 -17.33
CA ASP A 199 11.72 -19.19 -16.90
C ASP A 199 12.13 -19.33 -15.43
N GLU A 200 13.06 -18.48 -14.97
CA GLU A 200 13.48 -18.46 -13.57
C GLU A 200 12.41 -17.86 -12.66
N ALA A 201 11.70 -16.83 -13.11
CA ALA A 201 10.56 -16.27 -12.38
C ALA A 201 9.44 -17.32 -12.23
N VAL A 202 9.13 -18.06 -13.30
CA VAL A 202 8.17 -19.16 -13.29
C VAL A 202 8.61 -20.24 -12.29
N ALA A 203 9.85 -20.71 -12.36
CA ALA A 203 10.35 -21.73 -11.43
C ALA A 203 10.30 -21.26 -9.96
N HIS A 204 10.59 -19.99 -9.71
CA HIS A 204 10.48 -19.37 -8.38
C HIS A 204 9.04 -19.35 -7.87
N PHE A 205 8.08 -18.90 -8.67
CA PHE A 205 6.66 -18.88 -8.29
C PHE A 205 6.04 -20.28 -8.21
N GLU A 206 6.49 -21.24 -9.03
CA GLU A 206 6.12 -22.66 -8.91
C GLU A 206 6.60 -23.25 -7.58
N ARG A 207 7.82 -22.90 -7.13
CA ARG A 207 8.30 -23.28 -5.81
C ARG A 207 7.49 -22.65 -4.70
N TRP A 208 7.20 -21.35 -4.78
CA TRP A 208 6.37 -20.68 -3.78
C TRP A 208 4.98 -21.32 -3.71
N THR A 209 4.32 -21.57 -4.84
CA THR A 209 3.01 -22.23 -4.88
C THR A 209 3.07 -23.67 -4.37
N ARG A 210 4.20 -24.38 -4.50
CA ARG A 210 4.37 -25.72 -3.90
C ARG A 210 4.48 -25.67 -2.38
N ASP A 211 5.23 -24.69 -1.87
CA ASP A 211 5.49 -24.53 -0.44
C ASP A 211 4.28 -23.91 0.30
N ASP A 212 3.46 -23.12 -0.40
CA ASP A 212 2.28 -22.43 0.10
C ASP A 212 1.15 -22.44 -0.98
N PRO A 213 0.45 -23.58 -1.17
CA PRO A 213 -0.52 -23.76 -2.27
C PRO A 213 -1.74 -22.86 -2.22
N ASP A 214 -2.14 -22.43 -1.03
CA ASP A 214 -3.33 -21.61 -0.84
C ASP A 214 -3.05 -20.12 -1.05
N ASN A 215 -1.78 -19.71 -1.08
CA ASN A 215 -1.36 -18.33 -1.25
C ASN A 215 -1.93 -17.71 -2.55
N PRO A 216 -2.82 -16.71 -2.46
CA PRO A 216 -3.47 -16.16 -3.64
C PRO A 216 -2.50 -15.34 -4.49
N GLU A 217 -1.51 -14.67 -3.89
CA GLU A 217 -0.48 -13.90 -4.60
C GLU A 217 0.49 -14.79 -5.38
N ALA A 218 0.95 -15.88 -4.77
CA ALA A 218 1.81 -16.85 -5.48
C ALA A 218 1.11 -17.44 -6.71
N ARG A 219 -0.14 -17.88 -6.55
CA ARG A 219 -0.95 -18.44 -7.65
C ARG A 219 -1.20 -17.42 -8.76
N HIS A 220 -1.57 -16.19 -8.39
CA HIS A 220 -1.86 -15.12 -9.35
C HIS A 220 -0.63 -14.73 -10.16
N LEU A 221 0.52 -14.52 -9.50
CA LEU A 221 1.76 -14.18 -10.16
C LEU A 221 2.30 -15.32 -11.01
N LEU A 222 2.15 -16.58 -10.59
CA LEU A 222 2.50 -17.74 -11.40
C LEU A 222 1.66 -17.80 -12.69
N ALA A 223 0.34 -17.63 -12.59
CA ALA A 223 -0.53 -17.62 -13.76
C ALA A 223 -0.15 -16.48 -14.73
N ALA A 224 0.10 -15.28 -14.18
CA ALA A 224 0.51 -14.11 -14.93
C ALA A 224 1.84 -14.30 -15.67
N CYS A 225 2.88 -14.78 -14.98
CA CYS A 225 4.21 -14.89 -15.57
C CYS A 225 4.38 -16.12 -16.47
N SER A 226 3.64 -17.20 -16.21
CA SER A 226 3.73 -18.44 -17.00
C SER A 226 2.83 -18.44 -18.22
N GLY A 227 1.82 -17.56 -18.28
CA GLY A 227 0.80 -17.53 -19.31
C GLY A 227 -0.15 -18.73 -19.29
N ARG A 228 -0.09 -19.58 -18.25
CA ARG A 228 -0.87 -20.80 -18.10
C ARG A 228 -2.00 -20.58 -17.10
N SER A 229 -3.18 -21.11 -17.40
CA SER A 229 -4.35 -21.07 -16.51
C SER A 229 -4.71 -19.64 -16.04
N ILE A 230 -4.58 -18.65 -16.93
CA ILE A 230 -4.88 -17.24 -16.62
C ILE A 230 -6.38 -17.11 -16.30
N PRO A 231 -6.75 -16.66 -15.10
CA PRO A 231 -8.16 -16.49 -14.76
C PRO A 231 -8.77 -15.29 -15.52
N GLY A 232 -10.10 -15.24 -15.62
CA GLY A 232 -10.80 -14.11 -16.23
C GLY A 232 -10.75 -12.82 -15.41
N ARG A 233 -10.49 -12.93 -14.10
CA ARG A 233 -10.22 -11.83 -13.17
C ARG A 233 -9.31 -12.33 -12.05
N ALA A 234 -8.64 -11.42 -11.38
CA ALA A 234 -7.93 -11.75 -10.15
C ALA A 234 -8.94 -12.19 -9.06
N SER A 235 -8.54 -13.13 -8.20
CA SER A 235 -9.41 -13.64 -7.14
C SER A 235 -9.62 -12.61 -6.04
N ASP A 236 -10.76 -12.69 -5.34
CA ASP A 236 -11.09 -11.78 -4.23
C ASP A 236 -10.00 -11.80 -3.15
N ASP A 237 -9.56 -12.99 -2.73
CA ASP A 237 -8.47 -13.15 -1.75
C ASP A 237 -7.15 -12.50 -2.19
N TYR A 238 -6.86 -12.46 -3.50
CA TYR A 238 -5.65 -11.81 -4.01
C TYR A 238 -5.79 -10.29 -3.92
N ILE A 239 -6.94 -9.77 -4.37
CA ILE A 239 -7.25 -8.35 -4.33
C ILE A 239 -7.21 -7.86 -2.87
N GLN A 240 -7.92 -8.54 -1.97
CA GLN A 240 -7.94 -8.21 -0.54
C GLN A 240 -6.53 -8.25 0.06
N LEU A 241 -5.77 -9.32 -0.15
CA LEU A 241 -4.39 -9.44 0.35
C LEU A 241 -3.50 -8.28 -0.12
N VAL A 242 -3.56 -7.93 -1.41
CA VAL A 242 -2.78 -6.83 -1.96
C VAL A 242 -3.19 -5.52 -1.31
N PHE A 243 -4.47 -5.15 -1.37
CA PHE A 243 -4.92 -3.84 -0.92
C PHE A 243 -4.86 -3.66 0.60
N ASP A 244 -5.17 -4.69 1.40
CA ASP A 244 -5.05 -4.61 2.86
C ASP A 244 -3.59 -4.39 3.31
N ARG A 245 -2.63 -5.07 2.66
CA ARG A 245 -1.19 -4.86 2.92
C ARG A 245 -0.73 -3.46 2.55
N PHE A 246 -1.36 -2.83 1.55
CA PHE A 246 -1.01 -1.47 1.13
C PHE A 246 -1.76 -0.39 1.88
N ALA A 247 -2.93 -0.69 2.47
CA ALA A 247 -3.88 0.27 3.02
C ALA A 247 -3.18 1.40 3.78
N ASP A 248 -2.44 1.11 4.85
CA ASP A 248 -1.79 2.12 5.69
C ASP A 248 -0.78 3.01 4.96
N SER A 249 -0.09 2.48 3.96
CA SER A 249 0.95 3.18 3.18
C SER A 249 0.51 3.68 1.80
N PHE A 250 -0.76 3.46 1.43
CA PHE A 250 -1.25 3.59 0.06
C PHE A 250 -1.08 5.01 -0.49
N ASP A 251 -1.60 6.01 0.20
CA ASP A 251 -1.59 7.40 -0.28
C ASP A 251 -0.16 7.95 -0.42
N ALA A 252 0.73 7.62 0.52
CA ALA A 252 2.14 8.01 0.48
C ALA A 252 2.89 7.35 -0.70
N LYS A 253 2.53 6.09 -1.03
CA LYS A 253 3.08 5.40 -2.21
C LYS A 253 2.58 6.04 -3.51
N LEU A 254 1.29 6.40 -3.60
CA LEU A 254 0.69 6.99 -4.80
C LEU A 254 1.26 8.36 -5.17
N GLN A 255 1.60 9.20 -4.18
CA GLN A 255 2.25 10.50 -4.44
C GLN A 255 3.55 10.37 -5.26
N LYS A 256 4.28 9.26 -5.08
CA LYS A 256 5.53 8.99 -5.80
C LYS A 256 5.32 8.45 -7.22
N LEU A 257 4.10 8.06 -7.56
CA LEU A 257 3.77 7.45 -8.85
C LEU A 257 3.21 8.46 -9.86
N ASN A 258 3.11 9.76 -9.53
CA ASN A 258 2.34 10.72 -10.35
C ASN A 258 0.98 10.12 -10.75
N TYR A 259 0.28 9.54 -9.79
CA TYR A 259 -0.97 8.82 -9.99
C TYR A 259 -2.09 9.78 -10.43
N ARG A 260 -2.69 9.53 -11.60
CA ARG A 260 -3.67 10.43 -12.25
C ARG A 260 -5.05 9.82 -12.44
N ALA A 261 -5.23 8.51 -12.21
CA ALA A 261 -6.50 7.84 -12.52
C ALA A 261 -7.73 8.52 -11.88
N PRO A 262 -7.73 8.95 -10.60
CA PRO A 262 -8.86 9.67 -9.99
C PRO A 262 -9.16 11.01 -10.67
N GLN A 263 -8.12 11.76 -11.06
CA GLN A 263 -8.28 13.03 -11.76
C GLN A 263 -8.85 12.82 -13.16
N LEU A 264 -8.32 11.83 -13.90
CA LEU A 264 -8.77 11.52 -15.26
C LEU A 264 -10.25 11.09 -15.30
N VAL A 265 -10.71 10.27 -14.35
CA VAL A 265 -12.13 9.90 -14.29
C VAL A 265 -13.01 11.08 -13.90
N ALA A 266 -12.57 11.95 -12.99
CA ALA A 266 -13.33 13.14 -12.60
C ALA A 266 -13.42 14.16 -13.75
N GLU A 267 -12.33 14.36 -14.51
CA GLU A 267 -12.31 15.16 -15.74
C GLU A 267 -13.29 14.59 -16.78
N ALA A 268 -13.35 13.27 -16.93
CA ALA A 268 -14.31 12.62 -17.82
C ALA A 268 -15.76 12.76 -17.33
N VAL A 269 -16.02 12.75 -16.01
CA VAL A 269 -17.34 13.04 -15.44
C VAL A 269 -17.76 14.47 -15.78
N HIS A 270 -16.88 15.44 -15.55
CA HIS A 270 -17.11 16.84 -15.89
C HIS A 270 -17.40 17.02 -17.38
N ALA A 271 -16.60 16.40 -18.26
CA ALA A 271 -16.81 16.46 -19.70
C ALA A 271 -18.14 15.82 -20.15
N ALA A 272 -18.62 14.79 -19.44
CA ALA A 272 -19.85 14.09 -19.79
C ALA A 272 -21.13 14.75 -19.24
N ARG A 273 -21.03 15.56 -18.17
CA ARG A 273 -22.18 16.13 -17.44
C ARG A 273 -22.26 17.65 -17.44
N GLY A 274 -21.13 18.34 -17.60
CA GLY A 274 -21.06 19.81 -17.53
C GLY A 274 -20.78 20.31 -16.11
N GLU A 275 -21.50 21.35 -15.68
CA GLU A 275 -21.29 22.01 -14.39
C GLU A 275 -21.56 21.06 -13.21
N ALA A 276 -20.85 21.32 -12.10
CA ALA A 276 -20.96 20.53 -10.88
C ALA A 276 -22.15 21.00 -10.03
N ASP A 277 -23.35 20.61 -10.46
CA ASP A 277 -24.62 21.07 -9.88
C ASP A 277 -25.09 20.22 -8.68
N GLY A 278 -24.32 19.20 -8.29
CA GLY A 278 -24.65 18.33 -7.16
C GLY A 278 -25.91 17.51 -7.37
N ASP A 279 -26.29 17.19 -8.62
CA ASP A 279 -27.58 16.57 -8.97
C ASP A 279 -27.49 15.07 -9.29
N LEU A 280 -26.31 14.46 -9.20
CA LEU A 280 -26.09 13.06 -9.58
C LEU A 280 -26.10 12.10 -8.39
N ALA A 281 -26.62 10.89 -8.62
CA ALA A 281 -26.26 9.72 -7.83
C ALA A 281 -25.04 9.05 -8.47
N ILE A 282 -23.92 9.02 -7.77
CA ILE A 282 -22.65 8.48 -8.25
C ILE A 282 -22.23 7.27 -7.42
N LEU A 283 -21.81 6.21 -8.10
CA LEU A 283 -21.09 5.09 -7.50
C LEU A 283 -19.60 5.19 -7.83
N ASP A 284 -18.76 5.21 -6.81
CA ASP A 284 -17.31 5.03 -6.92
C ASP A 284 -16.98 3.54 -6.70
N ALA A 285 -16.86 2.81 -7.80
CA ALA A 285 -16.69 1.37 -7.81
C ALA A 285 -15.21 1.00 -7.72
N GLY A 286 -14.81 0.36 -6.61
CA GLY A 286 -13.40 0.18 -6.24
C GLY A 286 -12.82 1.46 -5.64
N CYS A 287 -13.52 2.05 -4.67
CA CYS A 287 -13.21 3.40 -4.17
C CYS A 287 -11.84 3.51 -3.48
N GLY A 288 -11.21 2.41 -3.10
CA GLY A 288 -9.91 2.40 -2.44
C GLY A 288 -9.91 3.26 -1.18
N THR A 289 -8.87 4.09 -1.00
CA THR A 289 -8.79 5.06 0.10
C THR A 289 -9.69 6.27 -0.06
N GLY A 290 -10.52 6.32 -1.11
CA GLY A 290 -11.50 7.37 -1.35
C GLY A 290 -10.97 8.57 -2.14
N LEU A 291 -9.93 8.39 -2.97
CA LEU A 291 -9.29 9.48 -3.72
C LEU A 291 -10.19 10.14 -4.76
N CYS A 292 -11.13 9.40 -5.33
CA CYS A 292 -12.14 9.96 -6.24
C CYS A 292 -13.17 10.79 -5.48
N GLY A 293 -13.44 10.50 -4.21
CA GLY A 293 -14.53 11.09 -3.44
C GLY A 293 -14.55 12.62 -3.45
N PRO A 294 -13.47 13.33 -3.04
CA PRO A 294 -13.41 14.79 -3.09
C PRO A 294 -13.61 15.37 -4.50
N LEU A 295 -13.20 14.65 -5.55
CA LEU A 295 -13.30 15.08 -6.94
C LEU A 295 -14.72 14.88 -7.50
N LEU A 296 -15.43 13.86 -7.02
CA LEU A 296 -16.78 13.50 -7.47
C LEU A 296 -17.89 14.16 -6.65
N LYS A 297 -17.67 14.45 -5.36
CA LYS A 297 -18.70 15.01 -4.47
C LYS A 297 -19.35 16.31 -4.99
N PRO A 298 -18.64 17.24 -5.65
CA PRO A 298 -19.28 18.43 -6.23
C PRO A 298 -20.38 18.12 -7.25
N PHE A 299 -20.32 16.97 -7.92
CA PHE A 299 -21.33 16.53 -8.88
C PHE A 299 -22.49 15.75 -8.24
N ALA A 300 -22.36 15.34 -6.97
CA ALA A 300 -23.20 14.30 -6.40
C ALA A 300 -24.09 14.80 -5.25
N PHE A 301 -25.40 14.58 -5.34
CA PHE A 301 -26.26 14.61 -4.14
C PHE A 301 -26.10 13.33 -3.31
N ARG A 302 -25.71 12.23 -3.98
CA ARG A 302 -25.43 10.93 -3.38
C ARG A 302 -24.15 10.35 -3.98
N LEU A 303 -23.20 10.01 -3.13
CA LEU A 303 -21.93 9.39 -3.49
C LEU A 303 -21.71 8.14 -2.63
N ASP A 304 -21.89 6.99 -3.25
CA ASP A 304 -21.64 5.69 -2.62
C ASP A 304 -20.29 5.13 -3.07
N GLY A 305 -19.60 4.45 -2.17
CA GLY A 305 -18.35 3.75 -2.46
C GLY A 305 -18.47 2.25 -2.16
N VAL A 306 -17.84 1.43 -3.00
CA VAL A 306 -17.72 -0.01 -2.78
C VAL A 306 -16.27 -0.43 -2.99
N ASP A 307 -15.76 -1.29 -2.10
CA ASP A 307 -14.44 -1.90 -2.23
C ASP A 307 -14.43 -3.30 -1.59
N LEU A 308 -13.51 -4.15 -2.02
CA LEU A 308 -13.30 -5.47 -1.43
C LEU A 308 -12.45 -5.41 -0.15
N SER A 309 -11.62 -4.38 0.01
CA SER A 309 -10.69 -4.23 1.12
C SER A 309 -11.33 -3.45 2.29
N PRO A 310 -11.51 -4.08 3.47
CA PRO A 310 -11.97 -3.38 4.66
C PRO A 310 -10.97 -2.31 5.14
N GLY A 311 -9.67 -2.54 4.93
CA GLY A 311 -8.63 -1.55 5.23
C GLY A 311 -8.76 -0.27 4.40
N MET A 312 -9.03 -0.42 3.10
CA MET A 312 -9.29 0.71 2.20
C MET A 312 -10.56 1.47 2.57
N LEU A 313 -11.66 0.74 2.85
CA LEU A 313 -12.92 1.37 3.28
C LEU A 313 -12.79 2.15 4.58
N LYS A 314 -11.99 1.65 5.54
CA LYS A 314 -11.70 2.38 6.78
C LYS A 314 -11.02 3.72 6.50
N LYS A 315 -10.11 3.77 5.52
CA LYS A 315 -9.48 5.02 5.08
C LYS A 315 -10.45 5.94 4.34
N ALA A 316 -11.25 5.40 3.42
CA ALA A 316 -12.27 6.17 2.72
C ALA A 316 -13.28 6.78 3.70
N ALA A 317 -13.70 6.04 4.73
CA ALA A 317 -14.61 6.51 5.77
C ALA A 317 -14.06 7.69 6.57
N ALA A 318 -12.74 7.78 6.75
CA ALA A 318 -12.11 8.88 7.45
C ALA A 318 -12.29 10.23 6.73
N SER A 319 -12.51 10.21 5.40
CA SER A 319 -12.83 11.42 4.63
C SER A 319 -14.19 12.01 4.98
N LYS A 320 -15.15 11.19 5.43
CA LYS A 320 -16.56 11.54 5.67
C LYS A 320 -17.29 12.13 4.45
N ILE A 321 -16.82 11.83 3.23
CA ILE A 321 -17.37 12.36 1.97
C ILE A 321 -18.45 11.44 1.38
N TYR A 322 -18.32 10.14 1.58
CA TYR A 322 -19.24 9.12 1.07
C TYR A 322 -20.51 9.03 1.93
N ASP A 323 -21.66 8.91 1.27
CA ASP A 323 -22.97 8.75 1.90
C ASP A 323 -23.18 7.29 2.34
N CYS A 324 -22.61 6.33 1.60
CA CYS A 324 -22.55 4.92 1.96
C CYS A 324 -21.21 4.30 1.54
N LEU A 325 -20.67 3.40 2.37
CA LEU A 325 -19.49 2.59 2.06
C LEU A 325 -19.82 1.13 2.31
N THR A 326 -19.57 0.27 1.32
CA THR A 326 -19.92 -1.15 1.38
C THR A 326 -18.73 -2.05 1.06
N GLU A 327 -18.50 -3.05 1.90
CA GLU A 327 -17.56 -4.15 1.62
C GLU A 327 -18.25 -5.18 0.72
N SER A 328 -17.87 -5.22 -0.55
CA SER A 328 -18.45 -6.13 -1.54
C SER A 328 -17.58 -6.20 -2.79
N ASP A 329 -17.70 -7.30 -3.54
CA ASP A 329 -17.19 -7.34 -4.91
C ASP A 329 -17.95 -6.33 -5.78
N LEU A 330 -17.22 -5.73 -6.73
CA LEU A 330 -17.73 -4.68 -7.60
C LEU A 330 -18.92 -5.15 -8.45
N THR A 331 -18.83 -6.33 -9.06
CA THR A 331 -19.83 -6.81 -10.01
C THR A 331 -21.14 -7.17 -9.30
N GLY A 332 -21.05 -7.91 -8.19
CA GLY A 332 -22.18 -8.27 -7.35
C GLY A 332 -22.87 -7.05 -6.75
N TYR A 333 -22.10 -6.07 -6.28
CA TYR A 333 -22.67 -4.82 -5.76
C TYR A 333 -23.47 -4.07 -6.83
N ILE A 334 -22.91 -3.90 -8.04
CA ILE A 334 -23.58 -3.20 -9.13
C ILE A 334 -24.91 -3.90 -9.49
N HIS A 335 -24.91 -5.23 -9.60
CA HIS A 335 -26.13 -5.99 -9.94
C HIS A 335 -27.25 -5.81 -8.90
N GLY A 336 -26.90 -5.65 -7.61
CA GLY A 336 -27.85 -5.41 -6.53
C GLY A 336 -28.50 -4.02 -6.50
N HIS A 337 -28.03 -3.06 -7.32
CA HIS A 337 -28.41 -1.63 -7.22
C HIS A 337 -28.94 -1.04 -8.54
N SER A 338 -29.91 -1.72 -9.16
CA SER A 338 -30.49 -1.27 -10.43
C SER A 338 -31.33 0.01 -10.30
N GLY A 339 -31.16 0.94 -11.25
CA GLY A 339 -31.88 2.20 -11.35
C GLY A 339 -31.42 3.29 -10.35
N VAL A 340 -30.36 3.04 -9.58
CA VAL A 340 -29.91 3.95 -8.51
C VAL A 340 -29.02 5.06 -9.07
N TYR A 341 -28.00 4.70 -9.85
CA TYR A 341 -26.91 5.62 -10.20
C TYR A 341 -27.07 6.23 -11.59
N ASP A 342 -26.77 7.53 -11.69
CA ASP A 342 -26.65 8.29 -12.93
C ASP A 342 -25.24 8.10 -13.54
N VAL A 343 -24.24 7.96 -12.67
CA VAL A 343 -22.84 7.74 -13.05
C VAL A 343 -22.24 6.62 -12.21
N ILE A 344 -21.54 5.70 -12.85
CA ILE A 344 -20.66 4.73 -12.19
C ILE A 344 -19.23 5.04 -12.62
N VAL A 345 -18.34 5.24 -11.65
CA VAL A 345 -16.91 5.49 -11.87
C VAL A 345 -16.11 4.27 -11.42
N ALA A 346 -15.04 3.92 -12.14
CA ALA A 346 -14.10 2.88 -11.74
C ALA A 346 -12.65 3.29 -12.09
N ALA A 347 -11.90 3.76 -11.11
CA ALA A 347 -10.51 4.21 -11.29
C ALA A 347 -9.52 3.12 -10.84
N ASP A 348 -8.64 2.69 -11.75
CA ASP A 348 -7.55 1.72 -11.51
C ASP A 348 -7.95 0.38 -10.86
N VAL A 349 -9.23 -0.01 -10.96
CA VAL A 349 -9.75 -1.29 -10.45
C VAL A 349 -9.92 -2.34 -11.54
N LEU A 350 -10.21 -1.91 -12.78
CA LEU A 350 -10.48 -2.84 -13.90
C LEU A 350 -9.22 -3.50 -14.46
N CYS A 351 -8.02 -3.05 -14.07
CA CYS A 351 -6.78 -3.77 -14.33
C CYS A 351 -6.65 -5.07 -13.50
N TYR A 352 -7.62 -5.40 -12.65
CA TYR A 352 -7.73 -6.72 -11.98
C TYR A 352 -8.78 -7.62 -12.65
N PHE A 353 -9.38 -7.17 -13.75
CA PHE A 353 -10.36 -7.90 -14.54
C PHE A 353 -9.81 -8.08 -15.94
N GLY A 354 -9.62 -9.32 -16.37
CA GLY A 354 -9.31 -9.62 -17.76
C GLY A 354 -10.56 -9.49 -18.61
N ASP A 355 -11.51 -10.39 -18.39
CA ASP A 355 -12.81 -10.35 -19.05
C ASP A 355 -13.74 -9.33 -18.37
N LEU A 356 -14.06 -8.27 -19.10
CA LEU A 356 -14.97 -7.19 -18.68
C LEU A 356 -16.43 -7.47 -18.99
N GLU A 357 -16.77 -8.62 -19.61
CA GLU A 357 -18.13 -8.94 -20.04
C GLU A 357 -19.14 -8.89 -18.89
N SER A 358 -18.80 -9.48 -17.75
CA SER A 358 -19.64 -9.51 -16.55
C SER A 358 -19.86 -8.13 -15.95
N VAL A 359 -18.80 -7.30 -15.90
CA VAL A 359 -18.86 -5.93 -15.39
C VAL A 359 -19.77 -5.08 -16.27
N PHE A 360 -19.59 -5.16 -17.60
CA PHE A 360 -20.38 -4.36 -18.53
C PHE A 360 -21.85 -4.78 -18.55
N ALA A 361 -22.14 -6.07 -18.39
CA ALA A 361 -23.51 -6.56 -18.23
C ALA A 361 -24.15 -6.00 -16.96
N ALA A 362 -23.48 -6.11 -15.81
CA ALA A 362 -23.97 -5.58 -14.54
C ALA A 362 -24.23 -4.06 -14.63
N VAL A 363 -23.30 -3.30 -15.21
CA VAL A 363 -23.45 -1.86 -15.43
C VAL A 363 -24.63 -1.55 -16.35
N ALA A 364 -24.76 -2.25 -17.48
CA ALA A 364 -25.84 -2.01 -18.45
C ALA A 364 -27.22 -2.27 -17.85
N GLU A 365 -27.33 -3.26 -16.95
CA GLU A 365 -28.57 -3.56 -16.22
C GLU A 365 -28.84 -2.52 -15.13
N ALA A 366 -27.80 -2.08 -14.41
CA ALA A 366 -27.95 -1.29 -13.20
C ALA A 366 -28.03 0.23 -13.42
N ILE A 367 -27.26 0.80 -14.33
CA ILE A 367 -27.17 2.25 -14.49
C ILE A 367 -28.45 2.84 -15.10
N LYS A 368 -28.89 4.04 -14.71
CA LYS A 368 -30.10 4.66 -15.28
C LYS A 368 -30.01 4.84 -16.80
N PRO A 369 -31.14 4.83 -17.54
CA PRO A 369 -31.17 5.20 -18.96
C PRO A 369 -30.51 6.56 -19.19
N GLY A 370 -29.62 6.66 -20.18
CA GLY A 370 -28.83 7.86 -20.42
C GLY A 370 -27.71 8.11 -19.41
N GLY A 371 -27.47 7.22 -18.44
CA GLY A 371 -26.36 7.29 -17.48
C GLY A 371 -24.99 7.07 -18.11
N ARG A 372 -23.93 7.25 -17.32
CA ARG A 372 -22.51 7.13 -17.77
C ARG A 372 -21.72 6.14 -16.95
N PHE A 373 -21.01 5.24 -17.62
CA PHE A 373 -19.98 4.42 -17.01
C PHE A 373 -18.62 4.94 -17.43
N ILE A 374 -17.83 5.41 -16.45
CA ILE A 374 -16.57 6.10 -16.66
C ILE A 374 -15.47 5.33 -15.94
N PHE A 375 -14.45 4.89 -16.65
CA PHE A 375 -13.44 4.04 -16.04
C PHE A 375 -12.08 4.17 -16.71
N THR A 376 -11.05 3.67 -16.03
CA THR A 376 -9.71 3.50 -16.58
C THR A 376 -9.33 2.04 -16.70
N VAL A 377 -8.60 1.68 -17.75
CA VAL A 377 -7.89 0.39 -17.86
C VAL A 377 -6.46 0.61 -18.35
N GLU A 378 -5.57 -0.33 -18.06
CA GLU A 378 -4.25 -0.35 -18.69
C GLU A 378 -4.37 -0.77 -20.15
N ARG A 379 -3.61 -0.13 -21.03
CA ARG A 379 -3.72 -0.32 -22.47
C ARG A 379 -2.76 -1.40 -22.95
N THR A 380 -3.23 -2.24 -23.88
CA THR A 380 -2.34 -3.03 -24.76
C THR A 380 -2.52 -2.61 -26.21
N ASP A 381 -1.48 -2.81 -27.03
CA ASP A 381 -1.54 -2.56 -28.46
C ASP A 381 -2.37 -3.63 -29.19
N GLU A 382 -3.07 -3.24 -30.25
CA GLU A 382 -4.05 -4.08 -30.98
C GLU A 382 -3.43 -5.34 -31.62
N ASP A 383 -2.13 -5.32 -31.95
CA ASP A 383 -1.41 -6.43 -32.59
C ASP A 383 -0.90 -7.49 -31.59
N SER A 384 -1.12 -7.29 -30.29
CA SER A 384 -0.85 -8.33 -29.30
C SER A 384 -1.92 -9.42 -29.41
N THR A 385 -1.62 -10.46 -30.17
CA THR A 385 -2.40 -11.70 -30.36
C THR A 385 -2.51 -12.54 -29.07
N GLY A 386 -2.90 -11.91 -27.96
CA GLY A 386 -3.18 -12.58 -26.70
C GLY A 386 -4.38 -13.51 -26.83
N ASN A 387 -4.22 -14.73 -26.31
CA ASN A 387 -5.10 -15.90 -26.40
C ASN A 387 -6.61 -15.70 -26.11
N ASN A 388 -7.07 -14.52 -25.67
CA ASN A 388 -8.42 -14.28 -25.13
C ASN A 388 -9.25 -13.20 -25.87
N GLY A 389 -8.86 -12.78 -27.09
CA GLY A 389 -9.73 -11.94 -27.92
C GLY A 389 -9.75 -10.44 -27.57
N GLY A 390 -8.64 -9.91 -27.03
CA GLY A 390 -8.37 -8.47 -26.91
C GLY A 390 -8.01 -7.93 -25.51
N TYR A 391 -7.76 -8.82 -24.54
CA TYR A 391 -7.13 -8.49 -23.26
C TYR A 391 -6.01 -9.49 -22.93
N SER A 392 -5.07 -9.10 -22.09
CA SER A 392 -3.96 -9.95 -21.62
C SER A 392 -3.59 -9.64 -20.18
N ILE A 393 -2.88 -10.54 -19.51
CA ILE A 393 -2.26 -10.26 -18.20
C ILE A 393 -0.76 -10.04 -18.43
N ILE A 394 -0.22 -8.93 -17.94
CA ILE A 394 1.23 -8.72 -17.94
C ILE A 394 1.87 -9.55 -16.82
N PRO A 395 3.15 -9.96 -16.94
CA PRO A 395 3.77 -10.84 -15.95
C PRO A 395 3.78 -10.32 -14.50
N GLN A 396 3.57 -9.01 -14.31
CA GLN A 396 3.41 -8.35 -13.01
C GLN A 396 2.01 -8.56 -12.38
N GLY A 397 1.09 -9.23 -13.07
CA GLY A 397 -0.22 -9.61 -12.54
C GLY A 397 -1.36 -8.60 -12.77
N ARG A 398 -1.17 -7.61 -13.66
CA ARG A 398 -2.24 -6.65 -14.04
C ARG A 398 -2.77 -6.99 -15.44
N TYR A 399 -4.06 -6.79 -15.65
CA TYR A 399 -4.69 -6.95 -16.95
C TYR A 399 -4.61 -5.67 -17.77
N THR A 400 -4.39 -5.86 -19.06
CA THR A 400 -4.39 -4.82 -20.09
C THR A 400 -5.45 -5.13 -21.15
N HIS A 401 -6.02 -4.08 -21.73
CA HIS A 401 -7.12 -4.19 -22.69
C HIS A 401 -6.86 -3.35 -23.93
N SER A 402 -7.29 -3.86 -25.08
CA SER A 402 -7.31 -3.07 -26.32
C SER A 402 -8.58 -2.24 -26.41
N GLU A 403 -8.50 -1.12 -27.12
CA GLU A 403 -9.67 -0.28 -27.39
C GLU A 403 -10.73 -1.06 -28.19
N ALA A 404 -10.30 -1.87 -29.17
CA ALA A 404 -11.17 -2.73 -29.97
C ALA A 404 -11.98 -3.70 -29.10
N TYR A 405 -11.35 -4.29 -28.08
CA TYR A 405 -12.04 -5.16 -27.11
C TYR A 405 -13.13 -4.40 -26.35
N ILE A 406 -12.81 -3.23 -25.79
CA ILE A 406 -13.77 -2.41 -25.04
C ILE A 406 -14.97 -2.03 -25.89
N ARG A 407 -14.73 -1.55 -27.12
CA ARG A 407 -15.81 -1.16 -28.04
C ARG A 407 -16.72 -2.34 -28.37
N ARG A 408 -16.13 -3.52 -28.60
CA ARG A 408 -16.88 -4.75 -28.91
C ARG A 408 -17.77 -5.17 -27.74
N ILE A 409 -17.22 -5.30 -26.53
CA ILE A 409 -17.99 -5.73 -25.36
C ILE A 409 -19.04 -4.68 -24.99
N ALA A 410 -18.72 -3.38 -25.07
CA ALA A 410 -19.70 -2.31 -24.84
C ALA A 410 -20.92 -2.47 -25.76
N SER A 411 -20.69 -2.60 -27.07
CA SER A 411 -21.78 -2.78 -28.03
C SER A 411 -22.59 -4.05 -27.78
N GLN A 412 -21.94 -5.16 -27.40
CA GLN A 412 -22.62 -6.43 -27.10
C GLN A 412 -23.53 -6.34 -25.85
N LYS A 413 -23.20 -5.46 -24.90
CA LYS A 413 -23.97 -5.23 -23.66
C LYS A 413 -24.91 -4.03 -23.72
N GLY A 414 -25.13 -3.44 -24.90
CA GLY A 414 -26.04 -2.29 -25.05
C GLY A 414 -25.50 -0.98 -24.48
N LEU A 415 -24.17 -0.87 -24.33
CA LEU A 415 -23.48 0.35 -23.96
C LEU A 415 -22.85 0.98 -25.22
N THR A 416 -22.99 2.29 -25.36
CA THR A 416 -22.43 3.04 -26.49
C THR A 416 -21.18 3.80 -26.06
N PRO A 417 -20.00 3.56 -26.67
CA PRO A 417 -18.81 4.37 -26.43
C PRO A 417 -19.05 5.82 -26.85
N LYS A 418 -18.81 6.77 -25.93
CA LYS A 418 -18.90 8.21 -26.20
C LYS A 418 -17.53 8.83 -26.40
N VAL A 419 -16.62 8.59 -25.48
CA VAL A 419 -15.26 9.11 -25.50
C VAL A 419 -14.32 8.00 -25.02
N ILE A 420 -13.20 7.82 -25.73
CA ILE A 420 -12.08 6.99 -25.31
C ILE A 420 -10.82 7.81 -25.55
N THR A 421 -10.09 8.17 -24.50
CA THR A 421 -8.80 8.86 -24.61
C THR A 421 -7.67 7.93 -24.21
N HIS A 422 -6.49 8.19 -24.76
CA HIS A 422 -5.26 7.48 -24.42
C HIS A 422 -4.44 8.41 -23.52
N ASP A 423 -4.14 7.95 -22.31
CA ASP A 423 -3.51 8.77 -21.28
C ASP A 423 -2.51 7.96 -20.47
N VAL A 424 -1.62 8.66 -19.78
CA VAL A 424 -0.72 8.05 -18.78
C VAL A 424 -1.44 8.04 -17.44
N LEU A 425 -1.81 6.85 -16.96
CA LEU A 425 -2.54 6.67 -15.70
C LEU A 425 -1.66 6.94 -14.47
N ARG A 426 -0.39 6.54 -14.57
CA ARG A 426 0.63 6.69 -13.53
C ARG A 426 2.02 6.46 -14.12
N ARG A 427 3.06 6.69 -13.32
CA ARG A 427 4.44 6.31 -13.59
C ARG A 427 4.91 5.29 -12.57
N GLU A 428 5.42 4.18 -13.07
CA GLU A 428 6.04 3.15 -12.25
C GLU A 428 7.53 3.09 -12.58
N MET A 429 8.38 3.29 -11.57
CA MET A 429 9.84 3.27 -11.73
C MET A 429 10.32 4.19 -12.87
N GLY A 430 9.71 5.38 -12.97
CA GLY A 430 10.00 6.38 -14.00
C GLY A 430 9.34 6.12 -15.37
N ARG A 431 8.79 4.92 -15.62
CA ARG A 431 8.14 4.56 -16.88
C ARG A 431 6.64 4.88 -16.84
N PRO A 432 6.06 5.42 -17.93
CA PRO A 432 4.62 5.62 -18.00
C PRO A 432 3.88 4.28 -18.05
N VAL A 433 2.74 4.21 -17.37
CA VAL A 433 1.73 3.17 -17.57
C VAL A 433 0.63 3.76 -18.43
N ASP A 434 0.62 3.38 -19.70
CA ASP A 434 -0.38 3.82 -20.66
C ASP A 434 -1.73 3.15 -20.37
N GLY A 435 -2.79 3.93 -20.48
CA GLY A 435 -4.14 3.47 -20.25
C GLY A 435 -5.16 4.15 -21.14
N LEU A 436 -6.38 3.64 -21.02
CA LEU A 436 -7.56 4.20 -21.68
C LEU A 436 -8.46 4.82 -20.61
N VAL A 437 -8.93 6.05 -20.85
CA VAL A 437 -10.02 6.66 -20.08
C VAL A 437 -11.28 6.56 -20.93
N VAL A 438 -12.24 5.79 -20.46
CA VAL A 438 -13.40 5.38 -21.25
C VAL A 438 -14.66 5.95 -20.64
N THR A 439 -15.50 6.57 -21.48
CA THR A 439 -16.87 6.96 -21.16
C THR A 439 -17.84 6.19 -22.04
N LEU A 440 -18.62 5.30 -21.42
CA LEU A 440 -19.73 4.60 -22.05
C LEU A 440 -21.07 5.19 -21.60
N ALA A 441 -22.09 5.11 -22.44
CA ALA A 441 -23.45 5.50 -22.12
C ALA A 441 -24.41 4.32 -22.27
N ARG A 442 -25.37 4.19 -21.34
CA ARG A 442 -26.54 3.33 -21.54
C ARG A 442 -27.50 4.03 -22.51
N ALA A 443 -27.91 3.31 -23.55
CA ALA A 443 -28.86 3.79 -24.55
C ALA A 443 -30.22 4.17 -23.94
#